data_AF-A0A1Y1BJL2-F1
#
_entry.id   AF-A0A1Y1BJL2-F1
#
_cell.length_a   1.000
_cell.length_b   1.000
_cell.length_c   1.000
_cell.angle_alpha   90.00
_cell.angle_beta   90.00
_cell.angle_gamma   90.00
#
_symmetry.space_group_name_H-M   'P 1'
#
loop_
_entity.id
_entity.type
_entity.pdbx_description
1 polymer ?
#
loop_
_entity_poly.entity_id
_entity_poly.type
_entity_poly.pdbx_seq_one_letter_code
_entity_poly.pdbx_strand_id
1 'polypeptide(L)'
;MMLTSFPFQISTYAQSEIDRFRALAEHWTSAAQHVIVSYLAIEVAGTKWLHWAIVRYVYETVRPTLLEPSVVELDGITVGRVPIDLANANFELDRILHAGQIEVDGELYTLPQADGNSLSATFFPDSHPQVQASQARSPALMLSAGRSPNLDQRLLGDFEHRVRSLDTPYDGMADLLNEHLLPITVVQRTDAAIEILLERPAETVLGDSLIGDGKLSAKIVASPRVDPSLLKIGVKYAPETQRAMRLSIDGAALGWTAQDNGLIAARVEQDVGDAAVCQVFLSYAGHHVSRWWIGDPTRLPSQRSAFLAQFDKDLTKLREELLSRESRGHPFERVLALVLEELGFDCMYLGEVSHLQEAPDIYCETPTRRIAVIECAAAVTNSSEKLSKLHQRVLRIKNGFATQRLGNVHVSGVLITKHGDAEIEPFIEETERFGLCIVGLSALTRLADGLRFKVQPDALYDELFTPVRRSSDLFAQVGSAS
;
A
#
# COMPACT_ATOMS: atom_id res chain seq x y z
N MET A 1 -35.03 19.18 31.60
CA MET A 1 -35.89 17.98 31.66
C MET A 1 -34.95 16.81 31.44
N MET A 2 -34.70 15.97 32.45
CA MET A 2 -33.77 14.83 32.31
C MET A 2 -34.38 13.83 31.32
N LEU A 3 -33.71 13.60 30.20
CA LEU A 3 -34.03 12.50 29.28
C LEU A 3 -33.68 11.20 30.01
N THR A 4 -34.69 10.52 30.55
CA THR A 4 -34.57 9.10 30.89
C THR A 4 -34.39 8.34 29.59
N SER A 5 -33.17 7.89 29.29
CA SER A 5 -32.93 7.04 28.13
C SER A 5 -33.71 5.73 28.31
N PHE A 6 -34.68 5.50 27.44
CA PHE A 6 -35.27 4.17 27.35
C PHE A 6 -34.34 3.35 26.46
N PRO A 7 -33.89 2.16 26.92
CA PRO A 7 -33.10 1.28 26.07
C PRO A 7 -33.89 0.93 24.82
N PHE A 8 -33.22 0.87 23.67
CA PHE A 8 -33.85 0.43 22.43
C PHE A 8 -34.48 -0.96 22.63
N GLN A 9 -35.63 -1.21 21.99
CA GLN A 9 -36.04 -2.59 21.79
C GLN A 9 -35.06 -3.23 20.80
N ILE A 10 -34.39 -4.30 21.20
CA ILE A 10 -33.47 -5.05 20.35
C ILE A 10 -34.16 -6.36 19.97
N SER A 11 -34.29 -6.61 18.67
CA SER A 11 -34.86 -7.89 18.19
C SER A 11 -33.90 -9.05 18.48
N THR A 12 -34.41 -10.28 18.57
CA THR A 12 -33.57 -11.47 18.73
C THR A 12 -32.52 -11.61 17.63
N TYR A 13 -32.86 -11.20 16.40
CA TYR A 13 -31.91 -11.19 15.29
C TYR A 13 -30.79 -10.16 15.51
N ALA A 14 -31.13 -8.92 15.84
CA ALA A 14 -30.14 -7.87 16.10
C ALA A 14 -29.22 -8.24 17.28
N GLN A 15 -29.79 -8.84 18.33
CA GLN A 15 -29.00 -9.35 19.46
C GLN A 15 -28.01 -10.44 19.02
N SER A 16 -28.45 -11.40 18.20
CA SER A 16 -27.56 -12.43 17.65
C SER A 16 -26.40 -11.85 16.84
N GLU A 17 -26.62 -10.79 16.07
CA GLU A 17 -25.57 -10.12 15.30
C GLU A 17 -24.57 -9.38 16.21
N ILE A 18 -25.07 -8.71 17.25
CA ILE A 18 -24.26 -8.07 18.29
C ILE A 18 -23.39 -9.10 19.02
N ASP A 19 -23.96 -10.24 19.41
CA ASP A 19 -23.25 -11.30 20.12
C ASP A 19 -22.13 -11.90 19.26
N ARG A 20 -22.39 -12.11 17.96
CA ARG A 20 -21.37 -12.57 17.00
C ARG A 20 -20.24 -11.57 16.82
N PHE A 21 -20.55 -10.27 16.77
CA PHE A 21 -19.55 -9.21 16.72
C PHE A 21 -18.72 -9.15 18.02
N ARG A 22 -19.37 -9.23 19.18
CA ARG A 22 -18.71 -9.21 20.51
C ARG A 22 -17.68 -10.31 20.66
N ALA A 23 -18.00 -11.55 20.25
CA ALA A 23 -17.07 -12.67 20.33
C ALA A 23 -15.74 -12.39 19.60
N LEU A 24 -15.80 -11.67 18.47
CA LEU A 24 -14.61 -11.22 17.75
C LEU A 24 -13.95 -10.01 18.40
N ALA A 25 -14.76 -9.01 18.76
CA ALA A 25 -14.31 -7.73 19.31
C ALA A 25 -13.56 -7.92 20.63
N GLU A 26 -14.00 -8.83 21.50
CA GLU A 26 -13.38 -9.13 22.80
C GLU A 26 -11.85 -9.31 22.71
N HIS A 27 -11.39 -9.99 21.66
CA HIS A 27 -9.97 -10.20 21.43
C HIS A 27 -9.35 -9.09 20.60
N TRP A 28 -10.02 -8.64 19.54
CA TRP A 28 -9.43 -7.70 18.60
C TRP A 28 -9.26 -6.32 19.22
N THR A 29 -10.24 -5.80 19.96
CA THR A 29 -10.14 -4.47 20.57
C THR A 29 -9.04 -4.37 21.63
N SER A 30 -8.66 -5.49 22.27
CA SER A 30 -7.55 -5.53 23.24
C SER A 30 -6.20 -5.17 22.62
N ALA A 31 -6.02 -5.43 21.32
CA ALA A 31 -4.81 -5.07 20.62
C ALA A 31 -4.79 -3.57 20.21
N ALA A 32 -5.94 -2.88 20.26
CA ALA A 32 -6.05 -1.50 19.82
C ALA A 32 -5.40 -0.56 20.84
N GLN A 33 -4.78 0.50 20.32
CA GLN A 33 -4.22 1.57 21.12
C GLN A 33 -5.19 2.73 21.29
N HIS A 34 -5.86 3.09 20.20
CA HIS A 34 -6.81 4.18 20.17
C HIS A 34 -8.15 3.73 19.59
N VAL A 35 -9.19 4.48 19.92
CA VAL A 35 -10.46 4.49 19.18
C VAL A 35 -10.59 5.85 18.51
N ILE A 36 -10.83 5.88 17.21
CA ILE A 36 -11.15 7.12 16.50
C ILE A 36 -12.66 7.14 16.27
N VAL A 37 -13.33 8.16 16.81
CA VAL A 37 -14.75 8.41 16.59
C VAL A 37 -14.88 9.56 15.60
N SER A 38 -15.33 9.23 14.39
CA SER A 38 -15.71 10.20 13.37
C SER A 38 -17.23 10.29 13.33
N TYR A 39 -17.82 11.47 13.45
CA TYR A 39 -19.28 11.62 13.57
C TYR A 39 -19.82 12.89 12.93
N LEU A 40 -21.04 12.79 12.44
CA LEU A 40 -21.90 13.88 12.01
C LEU A 40 -23.17 13.83 12.87
N ALA A 41 -23.42 14.92 13.59
CA ALA A 41 -24.55 15.07 14.49
C ALA A 41 -25.35 16.34 14.17
N ILE A 42 -26.64 16.31 14.48
CA ILE A 42 -27.60 17.39 14.25
C ILE A 42 -28.32 17.69 15.56
N GLU A 43 -28.27 18.94 15.99
CA GLU A 43 -28.95 19.43 17.15
C GLU A 43 -30.38 19.85 16.81
N VAL A 44 -31.35 19.26 17.51
CA VAL A 44 -32.76 19.60 17.40
C VAL A 44 -33.31 19.84 18.79
N ALA A 45 -33.82 21.06 19.04
CA ALA A 45 -34.38 21.46 20.33
C ALA A 45 -33.46 21.17 21.53
N GLY A 46 -32.15 21.45 21.38
CA GLY A 46 -31.15 21.23 22.43
C GLY A 46 -30.67 19.78 22.57
N THR A 47 -31.10 18.87 21.71
CA THR A 47 -30.68 17.46 21.71
C THR A 47 -29.82 17.16 20.50
N LYS A 48 -28.60 16.63 20.71
CA LYS A 48 -27.65 16.25 19.66
C LYS A 48 -27.92 14.81 19.18
N TRP A 49 -28.52 14.69 17.99
CA TRP A 49 -28.83 13.41 17.36
C TRP A 49 -27.72 13.00 16.41
N LEU A 50 -27.33 11.73 16.45
CA LEU A 50 -26.42 11.17 15.45
C LEU A 50 -27.13 11.05 14.11
N HIS A 51 -26.49 11.57 13.07
CA HIS A 51 -26.82 11.25 11.68
C HIS A 51 -25.96 10.08 11.21
N TRP A 52 -24.65 10.14 11.46
CA TRP A 52 -23.74 9.03 11.17
C TRP A 52 -22.54 9.06 12.12
N ALA A 53 -22.04 7.89 12.51
CA ALA A 53 -20.75 7.78 13.18
C ALA A 53 -19.98 6.55 12.69
N ILE A 54 -18.65 6.66 12.65
CA ILE A 54 -17.73 5.56 12.42
C ILE A 54 -16.77 5.49 13.61
N VAL A 55 -16.77 4.35 14.29
CA VAL A 55 -15.91 4.02 15.43
C VAL A 55 -14.84 3.05 14.96
N ARG A 56 -13.57 3.49 14.92
CA ARG A 56 -12.44 2.70 14.42
C ARG A 56 -11.50 2.34 15.57
N TYR A 57 -11.32 1.06 15.83
CA TYR A 57 -10.26 0.58 16.69
C TYR A 57 -8.95 0.52 15.89
N VAL A 58 -7.89 1.20 16.35
CA VAL A 58 -6.63 1.34 15.61
C VAL A 58 -5.41 0.88 16.43
N TYR A 59 -4.45 0.27 15.75
CA TYR A 59 -3.43 -0.65 16.33
C TYR A 59 -1.99 -0.11 16.28
N GLU A 60 -1.81 1.18 15.97
CA GLU A 60 -0.53 1.90 15.90
C GLU A 60 0.30 1.72 14.60
N THR A 61 -0.11 2.44 13.56
CA THR A 61 0.71 3.33 12.72
C THR A 61 -0.27 4.39 12.20
N VAL A 62 -0.86 5.14 13.12
CA VAL A 62 -1.77 6.22 12.80
C VAL A 62 -0.91 7.45 12.57
N ARG A 63 -1.10 8.17 11.45
CA ARG A 63 -0.39 9.44 11.24
C ARG A 63 -0.70 10.33 12.45
N PRO A 64 0.30 10.96 13.11
CA PRO A 64 0.05 11.79 14.28
C PRO A 64 -1.07 12.82 14.08
N THR A 65 -1.20 13.35 12.86
CA THR A 65 -2.27 14.27 12.45
C THR A 65 -3.69 13.71 12.59
N LEU A 66 -3.88 12.39 12.54
CA LEU A 66 -5.19 11.75 12.77
C LEU A 66 -5.52 11.59 14.26
N LEU A 67 -4.50 11.72 15.13
CA LEU A 67 -4.66 11.73 16.59
C LEU A 67 -4.89 13.16 17.13
N GLU A 68 -4.86 14.18 16.27
CA GLU A 68 -5.29 15.52 16.63
C GLU A 68 -6.82 15.59 16.52
N PRO A 69 -7.54 15.92 17.63
CA PRO A 69 -8.98 16.07 17.59
C PRO A 69 -9.36 17.26 16.71
N SER A 70 -10.42 17.10 15.93
CA SER A 70 -10.99 18.16 15.10
C SER A 70 -12.50 18.13 15.24
N VAL A 71 -13.09 19.24 15.63
CA VAL A 71 -14.54 19.39 15.79
C VAL A 71 -14.97 20.73 15.22
N VAL A 72 -15.92 20.69 14.31
CA VAL A 72 -16.57 21.87 13.72
C VAL A 72 -18.03 21.85 14.14
N GLU A 73 -18.45 22.84 14.91
CA GLU A 73 -19.84 23.04 15.34
C GLU A 73 -20.37 24.34 14.74
N LEU A 74 -21.42 24.25 13.94
CA LEU A 74 -21.98 25.37 13.20
C LEU A 74 -23.46 25.10 12.88
N ASP A 75 -24.34 26.01 13.28
CA ASP A 75 -25.79 25.96 13.00
C ASP A 75 -26.49 24.68 13.46
N GLY A 76 -26.08 24.17 14.62
CA GLY A 76 -26.61 22.92 15.14
C GLY A 76 -26.14 21.70 14.35
N ILE A 77 -25.15 21.82 13.46
CA ILE A 77 -24.46 20.68 12.85
C ILE A 77 -23.09 20.56 13.49
N THR A 78 -22.76 19.37 13.95
CA THR A 78 -21.43 19.04 14.47
C THR A 78 -20.80 17.97 13.59
N VAL A 79 -19.63 18.25 13.03
CA VAL A 79 -18.76 17.25 12.40
C VAL A 79 -17.52 17.12 13.26
N GLY A 80 -17.22 15.91 13.73
CA GLY A 80 -16.12 15.67 14.64
C GLY A 80 -15.30 14.44 14.29
N ARG A 81 -14.03 14.47 14.65
CA ARG A 81 -13.06 13.38 14.63
C ARG A 81 -12.30 13.46 15.94
N VAL A 82 -12.63 12.57 16.86
CA VAL A 82 -12.03 12.56 18.20
C VAL A 82 -11.34 11.21 18.46
N PRO A 83 -10.02 11.22 18.69
CA PRO A 83 -9.28 10.05 19.10
C PRO A 83 -9.34 9.88 20.62
N ILE A 84 -9.54 8.64 21.07
CA ILE A 84 -9.59 8.25 22.46
C ILE A 84 -8.45 7.27 22.70
N ASP A 85 -7.49 7.64 23.54
CA ASP A 85 -6.40 6.76 23.96
C ASP A 85 -6.92 5.75 25.00
N LEU A 86 -6.95 4.47 24.61
CA LEU A 86 -7.43 3.39 25.47
C LEU A 86 -6.49 3.08 26.65
N ALA A 87 -5.28 3.63 26.68
CA ALA A 87 -4.43 3.57 27.87
C ALA A 87 -4.92 4.51 28.99
N ASN A 88 -5.58 5.61 28.62
CA ASN A 88 -5.89 6.72 29.52
C ASN A 88 -7.40 6.92 29.74
N ALA A 89 -8.24 6.40 28.85
CA ALA A 89 -9.68 6.53 28.92
C ALA A 89 -10.37 5.19 28.63
N ASN A 90 -11.50 4.95 29.32
CA ASN A 90 -12.37 3.83 29.01
C ASN A 90 -13.32 4.22 27.87
N PHE A 91 -13.41 3.39 26.83
CA PHE A 91 -14.39 3.55 25.75
C PHE A 91 -15.53 2.55 25.92
N GLU A 92 -16.73 3.02 26.22
CA GLU A 92 -17.88 2.18 26.54
C GLU A 92 -18.57 1.60 25.29
N LEU A 93 -17.97 0.57 24.69
CA LEU A 93 -18.56 -0.16 23.57
C LEU A 93 -19.99 -0.68 23.89
N ASP A 94 -20.24 -1.10 25.14
CA ASP A 94 -21.54 -1.62 25.57
C ASP A 94 -22.67 -0.59 25.47
N ARG A 95 -22.36 0.69 25.69
CA ARG A 95 -23.32 1.78 25.55
C ARG A 95 -23.75 1.94 24.11
N ILE A 96 -22.81 1.82 23.17
CA ILE A 96 -23.10 1.87 21.73
C ILE A 96 -23.98 0.68 21.34
N LEU A 97 -23.58 -0.54 21.73
CA LEU A 97 -24.23 -1.78 21.33
C LEU A 97 -25.67 -1.93 21.84
N HIS A 98 -26.02 -1.33 22.98
CA HIS A 98 -27.35 -1.47 23.58
C HIS A 98 -28.21 -0.20 23.55
N ALA A 99 -27.58 0.98 23.68
CA ALA A 99 -28.28 2.25 23.75
C ALA A 99 -28.14 3.08 22.47
N GLY A 100 -27.30 2.68 21.51
CA GLY A 100 -27.06 3.46 20.29
C GLY A 100 -26.50 4.85 20.59
N GLN A 101 -25.67 4.94 21.63
CA GLN A 101 -25.15 6.18 22.20
C GLN A 101 -23.63 6.19 22.19
N ILE A 102 -23.05 7.31 21.80
CA ILE A 102 -21.60 7.56 21.84
C ILE A 102 -21.35 8.75 22.75
N GLU A 103 -20.42 8.60 23.68
CA GLU A 103 -19.92 9.70 24.51
C GLU A 103 -18.56 10.15 23.96
N VAL A 104 -18.43 11.46 23.69
CA VAL A 104 -17.21 12.08 23.18
C VAL A 104 -16.99 13.37 23.96
N ASP A 105 -15.83 13.51 24.61
CA ASP A 105 -15.47 14.68 25.43
C ASP A 105 -16.53 15.08 26.49
N GLY A 106 -17.21 14.08 27.07
CA GLY A 106 -18.27 14.28 28.07
C GLY A 106 -19.64 14.66 27.49
N GLU A 107 -19.75 14.83 26.17
CA GLU A 107 -21.00 15.07 25.45
C GLU A 107 -21.58 13.76 24.92
N LEU A 108 -22.90 13.60 25.04
CA LEU A 108 -23.61 12.39 24.63
C LEU A 108 -24.33 12.59 23.31
N TYR A 109 -24.00 11.77 22.31
CA TYR A 109 -24.63 11.74 21.01
C TYR A 109 -25.45 10.46 20.87
N THR A 110 -26.73 10.59 20.48
CA THR A 110 -27.69 9.47 20.51
C THR A 110 -28.28 9.21 19.13
N LEU A 111 -28.43 7.94 18.74
CA LEU A 111 -29.22 7.57 17.58
C LEU A 111 -30.70 7.97 17.77
N PRO A 112 -31.39 8.49 16.74
CA PRO A 112 -32.80 8.84 16.82
C PRO A 112 -33.70 7.69 17.29
N GLN A 113 -34.41 7.92 18.38
CA GLN A 113 -35.46 7.04 18.90
C GLN A 113 -36.83 7.61 18.52
N ALA A 114 -37.60 6.88 17.72
CA ALA A 114 -39.03 7.15 17.55
C ALA A 114 -39.83 6.03 18.23
N ASP A 115 -41.03 6.33 18.71
CA ASP A 115 -41.89 5.35 19.36
C ASP A 115 -42.07 4.10 18.47
N GLY A 116 -41.63 2.95 18.99
CA GLY A 116 -41.71 1.66 18.30
C GLY A 116 -40.52 1.31 17.39
N ASN A 117 -39.52 2.17 17.24
CA ASN A 117 -38.30 1.83 16.51
C ASN A 117 -37.38 0.93 17.35
N SER A 118 -37.01 -0.20 16.76
CA SER A 118 -36.00 -1.10 17.30
C SER A 118 -34.61 -0.74 16.78
N LEU A 119 -33.58 -1.03 17.56
CA LEU A 119 -32.20 -0.97 17.09
C LEU A 119 -31.98 -2.14 16.13
N SER A 120 -31.58 -1.82 14.90
CA SER A 120 -31.16 -2.81 13.92
C SER A 120 -29.66 -3.02 14.02
N ALA A 121 -29.22 -4.27 13.86
CA ALA A 121 -27.80 -4.62 13.85
C ALA A 121 -27.53 -5.59 12.70
N THR A 122 -26.44 -5.36 11.96
CA THR A 122 -25.95 -6.26 10.92
C THR A 122 -24.44 -6.41 11.06
N PHE A 123 -23.96 -7.63 11.27
CA PHE A 123 -22.54 -7.92 11.41
C PHE A 123 -21.98 -8.43 10.07
N PHE A 124 -20.96 -7.73 9.58
CA PHE A 124 -20.20 -8.06 8.39
C PHE A 124 -18.87 -8.70 8.82
N PRO A 125 -18.77 -10.03 8.88
CA PRO A 125 -17.59 -10.69 9.43
C PRO A 125 -16.37 -10.54 8.53
N ASP A 126 -16.52 -10.54 7.22
CA ASP A 126 -15.36 -10.65 6.30
C ASP A 126 -14.95 -9.32 5.67
N SER A 127 -15.91 -8.49 5.30
CA SER A 127 -15.65 -7.22 4.64
C SER A 127 -16.69 -6.19 5.01
N HIS A 128 -16.22 -5.00 5.36
CA HIS A 128 -17.06 -3.82 5.49
C HIS A 128 -17.90 -3.59 4.20
N PRO A 129 -19.21 -3.32 4.26
CA PRO A 129 -20.07 -3.16 3.08
C PRO A 129 -19.63 -2.06 2.11
N GLN A 130 -18.84 -1.09 2.57
CA GLN A 130 -18.30 -0.02 1.72
C GLN A 130 -16.88 -0.32 1.19
N VAL A 131 -16.32 -1.50 1.51
CA VAL A 131 -14.97 -1.92 1.08
C VAL A 131 -15.10 -3.18 0.24
N GLN A 132 -14.39 -3.20 -0.90
CA GLN A 132 -14.33 -4.40 -1.73
C GLN A 132 -13.71 -5.55 -0.94
N ALA A 133 -14.35 -6.73 -0.99
CA ALA A 133 -13.82 -7.92 -0.34
C ALA A 133 -12.37 -8.16 -0.76
N SER A 134 -11.49 -8.25 0.24
CA SER A 134 -10.06 -8.39 0.04
C SER A 134 -9.55 -9.71 0.63
N GLN A 135 -8.28 -10.00 0.38
CA GLN A 135 -7.57 -11.12 1.00
C GLN A 135 -7.37 -10.94 2.51
N ALA A 136 -7.52 -9.72 3.03
CA ALA A 136 -7.56 -9.40 4.45
C ALA A 136 -8.98 -8.99 4.90
N ARG A 137 -9.36 -9.41 6.10
CA ARG A 137 -10.68 -9.08 6.68
C ARG A 137 -10.69 -7.68 7.28
N SER A 138 -11.83 -7.02 7.13
CA SER A 138 -12.17 -5.78 7.86
C SER A 138 -13.57 -5.95 8.43
N PRO A 139 -13.68 -6.61 9.60
CA PRO A 139 -14.95 -6.92 10.23
C PRO A 139 -15.63 -5.64 10.72
N ALA A 140 -16.94 -5.56 10.53
CA ALA A 140 -17.71 -4.36 10.87
C ALA A 140 -19.08 -4.69 11.42
N LEU A 141 -19.54 -3.93 12.41
CA LEU A 141 -20.94 -3.94 12.86
C LEU A 141 -21.60 -2.64 12.45
N MET A 142 -22.74 -2.73 11.76
CA MET A 142 -23.61 -1.59 11.49
C MET A 142 -24.79 -1.63 12.44
N LEU A 143 -24.92 -0.59 13.26
CA LEU A 143 -26.09 -0.33 14.09
C LEU A 143 -26.89 0.79 13.46
N SER A 144 -28.18 0.60 13.22
CA SER A 144 -29.03 1.66 12.67
C SER A 144 -30.35 1.78 13.41
N ALA A 145 -30.84 3.01 13.50
CA ALA A 145 -32.10 3.32 14.13
C ALA A 145 -32.70 4.59 13.53
N GLY A 146 -34.04 4.64 13.53
CA GLY A 146 -34.78 5.86 13.23
C GLY A 146 -34.51 6.48 11.87
N ARG A 147 -35.17 7.62 11.63
CA ARG A 147 -34.73 8.56 10.60
C ARG A 147 -33.92 9.63 11.27
N SER A 148 -32.80 10.00 10.67
CA SER A 148 -32.07 11.19 11.07
C SER A 148 -32.98 12.42 10.96
N PRO A 149 -32.78 13.47 11.79
CA PRO A 149 -33.21 14.81 11.44
C PRO A 149 -32.80 15.14 10.00
N ASN A 150 -33.70 15.78 9.23
CA ASN A 150 -33.46 16.05 7.81
C ASN A 150 -32.36 17.11 7.64
N LEU A 151 -31.30 16.74 6.90
CA LEU A 151 -30.39 17.68 6.25
C LEU A 151 -31.01 18.03 4.89
N ASP A 152 -31.87 19.06 4.85
CA ASP A 152 -32.43 19.50 3.57
C ASP A 152 -31.39 20.26 2.73
N GLN A 153 -31.64 20.35 1.41
CA GLN A 153 -30.72 20.99 0.47
C GLN A 153 -30.49 22.48 0.77
N ARG A 154 -31.44 23.15 1.41
CA ARG A 154 -31.33 24.57 1.71
C ARG A 154 -30.38 24.79 2.89
N LEU A 155 -30.56 24.03 3.97
CA LEU A 155 -29.67 24.04 5.12
C LEU A 155 -28.24 23.68 4.69
N LEU A 156 -28.07 22.69 3.82
CA LEU A 156 -26.75 22.32 3.29
C LEU A 156 -26.12 23.45 2.47
N GLY A 157 -26.88 24.11 1.60
CA GLY A 157 -26.38 25.24 0.81
C GLY A 157 -25.92 26.42 1.68
N ASP A 158 -26.71 26.79 2.68
CA ASP A 158 -26.36 27.86 3.63
C ASP A 158 -25.13 27.47 4.47
N PHE A 159 -25.07 26.21 4.94
CA PHE A 159 -23.95 25.66 5.70
C PHE A 159 -22.64 25.69 4.89
N GLU A 160 -22.66 25.31 3.62
CA GLU A 160 -21.48 25.33 2.74
C GLU A 160 -20.87 26.72 2.58
N HIS A 161 -21.68 27.78 2.53
CA HIS A 161 -21.15 29.15 2.50
C HIS A 161 -20.48 29.54 3.82
N ARG A 162 -20.98 29.04 4.95
CA ARG A 162 -20.47 29.40 6.26
C ARG A 162 -19.20 28.65 6.64
N VAL A 163 -19.03 27.39 6.24
CA VAL A 163 -17.77 26.65 6.49
C VAL A 163 -16.58 27.25 5.75
N ARG A 164 -16.81 27.93 4.62
CA ARG A 164 -15.79 28.72 3.89
C ARG A 164 -15.37 30.00 4.63
N SER A 165 -16.15 30.42 5.63
CA SER A 165 -15.93 31.65 6.41
C SER A 165 -15.37 31.38 7.81
N LEU A 166 -15.07 30.13 8.15
CA LEU A 166 -14.40 29.76 9.40
C LEU A 166 -12.93 30.21 9.38
N ASP A 167 -12.31 30.34 10.56
CA ASP A 167 -10.88 30.68 10.69
C ASP A 167 -9.99 29.66 9.95
N THR A 168 -10.38 28.38 9.99
CA THR A 168 -9.88 27.34 9.10
C THR A 168 -10.98 27.00 8.09
N PRO A 169 -10.94 27.56 6.88
CA PRO A 169 -12.02 27.41 5.91
C PRO A 169 -12.01 26.03 5.26
N TYR A 170 -13.20 25.51 4.94
CA TYR A 170 -13.40 24.31 4.14
C TYR A 170 -14.09 24.65 2.82
N ASP A 171 -13.78 23.94 1.73
CA ASP A 171 -14.40 24.18 0.42
C ASP A 171 -15.91 23.89 0.42
N GLY A 172 -16.39 23.01 1.30
CA GLY A 172 -17.80 22.66 1.47
C GLY A 172 -17.96 21.43 2.36
N MET A 173 -19.16 20.83 2.33
CA MET A 173 -19.47 19.65 3.17
C MET A 173 -18.60 18.44 2.83
N ALA A 174 -18.28 18.21 1.56
CA ALA A 174 -17.44 17.09 1.15
C ALA A 174 -16.00 17.20 1.69
N ASP A 175 -15.43 18.39 1.63
CA ASP A 175 -14.10 18.69 2.18
C ASP A 175 -14.09 18.52 3.70
N LEU A 176 -15.07 19.11 4.39
CA LEU A 176 -15.24 18.97 5.84
C LEU A 176 -15.37 17.51 6.27
N LEU A 177 -16.23 16.72 5.63
CA LEU A 177 -16.42 15.31 5.97
C LEU A 177 -15.16 14.47 5.70
N ASN A 178 -14.47 14.72 4.59
CA ASN A 178 -13.23 14.00 4.24
C ASN A 178 -12.13 14.25 5.29
N GLU A 179 -11.93 15.49 5.72
CA GLU A 179 -10.98 15.85 6.79
C GLU A 179 -11.28 15.06 8.10
N HIS A 180 -12.57 14.83 8.36
CA HIS A 180 -13.05 14.12 9.55
C HIS A 180 -13.27 12.61 9.32
N LEU A 181 -12.76 12.05 8.21
CA LEU A 181 -12.81 10.62 7.85
C LEU A 181 -14.23 10.05 7.66
N LEU A 182 -15.17 10.89 7.23
CA LEU A 182 -16.53 10.52 6.88
C LEU A 182 -16.74 10.59 5.36
N PRO A 183 -17.43 9.60 4.75
CA PRO A 183 -17.72 9.65 3.33
C PRO A 183 -18.86 10.64 3.06
N ILE A 184 -18.79 11.41 1.97
CA ILE A 184 -19.85 12.36 1.57
C ILE A 184 -21.23 11.71 1.39
N THR A 185 -21.27 10.40 1.12
CA THR A 185 -22.52 9.65 0.97
C THR A 185 -23.37 9.64 2.23
N VAL A 186 -22.81 9.92 3.41
CA VAL A 186 -23.60 9.99 4.66
C VAL A 186 -24.69 11.04 4.54
N VAL A 187 -24.41 12.22 3.97
CA VAL A 187 -25.36 13.35 3.86
C VAL A 187 -26.64 12.98 3.10
N GLN A 188 -26.55 12.01 2.19
CA GLN A 188 -27.69 11.56 1.38
C GLN A 188 -28.53 10.48 2.07
N ARG A 189 -28.09 9.98 3.23
CA ARG A 189 -28.79 8.95 3.97
C ARG A 189 -29.95 9.53 4.77
N THR A 190 -30.99 8.72 4.92
CA THR A 190 -32.17 9.08 5.71
C THR A 190 -32.23 8.30 7.02
N ASP A 191 -31.55 7.16 7.09
CA ASP A 191 -31.34 6.37 8.29
C ASP A 191 -30.10 6.88 9.04
N ALA A 192 -30.21 6.93 10.36
CA ALA A 192 -29.06 7.21 11.22
C ALA A 192 -28.37 5.91 11.60
N ALA A 193 -27.04 5.92 11.63
CA ALA A 193 -26.27 4.73 11.96
C ALA A 193 -24.95 5.00 12.70
N ILE A 194 -24.49 3.97 13.41
CA ILE A 194 -23.16 3.85 13.97
C ILE A 194 -22.51 2.63 13.33
N GLU A 195 -21.36 2.85 12.71
CA GLU A 195 -20.52 1.82 12.14
C GLU A 195 -19.33 1.56 13.08
N ILE A 196 -19.12 0.31 13.48
CA ILE A 196 -17.99 -0.08 14.33
C ILE A 196 -17.05 -0.95 13.50
N LEU A 197 -15.84 -0.44 13.27
CA LEU A 197 -14.79 -1.06 12.47
C LEU A 197 -13.69 -1.61 13.38
N LEU A 198 -13.39 -2.89 13.20
CA LEU A 198 -12.23 -3.53 13.81
C LEU A 198 -11.10 -3.59 12.78
N GLU A 199 -10.09 -2.73 12.90
CA GLU A 199 -8.86 -2.90 12.12
C GLU A 199 -8.15 -4.21 12.52
N ARG A 200 -7.19 -4.63 11.69
CA ARG A 200 -6.51 -5.92 11.87
C ARG A 200 -5.44 -5.80 12.96
N PRO A 201 -5.38 -6.72 13.95
CA PRO A 201 -4.37 -6.69 15.00
C PRO A 201 -2.97 -7.05 14.52
N ALA A 202 -2.88 -7.76 13.38
CA ALA A 202 -1.64 -8.20 12.75
C ALA A 202 -1.79 -8.31 11.22
N GLU A 203 -0.67 -8.31 10.51
CA GLU A 203 -0.61 -8.36 9.05
C GLU A 203 0.63 -9.12 8.55
N THR A 204 0.48 -9.83 7.42
CA THR A 204 1.61 -10.34 6.63
C THR A 204 2.08 -9.27 5.66
N VAL A 205 3.34 -8.86 5.74
CA VAL A 205 3.93 -7.82 4.90
C VAL A 205 4.41 -8.41 3.59
N LEU A 206 3.59 -8.33 2.55
CA LEU A 206 3.88 -8.94 1.24
C LEU A 206 5.18 -8.45 0.60
N GLY A 207 5.49 -7.16 0.71
CA GLY A 207 6.70 -6.57 0.12
C GLY A 207 8.01 -7.06 0.73
N ASP A 208 7.95 -7.67 1.92
CA ASP A 208 9.09 -8.21 2.69
C ASP A 208 8.87 -9.70 2.98
N SER A 209 8.12 -10.38 2.09
CA SER A 209 7.86 -11.82 2.16
C SER A 209 8.11 -12.47 0.80
N LEU A 210 8.90 -13.54 0.78
CA LEU A 210 9.29 -14.24 -0.44
C LEU A 210 9.59 -15.72 -0.19
N ILE A 211 9.66 -16.50 -1.25
CA ILE A 211 10.31 -17.81 -1.24
C ILE A 211 11.67 -17.65 -1.92
N GLY A 212 12.73 -18.21 -1.34
CA GLY A 212 14.07 -18.25 -1.92
C GLY A 212 14.81 -19.49 -1.42
N ASP A 213 15.60 -20.14 -2.27
CA ASP A 213 16.33 -21.37 -1.96
C ASP A 213 15.44 -22.47 -1.34
N GLY A 214 14.18 -22.57 -1.79
CA GLY A 214 13.19 -23.51 -1.28
C GLY A 214 12.67 -23.22 0.13
N LYS A 215 12.92 -22.02 0.66
CA LYS A 215 12.44 -21.56 1.98
C LYS A 215 11.51 -20.39 1.84
N LEU A 216 10.37 -20.47 2.52
CA LEU A 216 9.49 -19.33 2.76
C LEU A 216 10.08 -18.48 3.89
N SER A 217 10.26 -17.19 3.62
CA SER A 217 10.45 -16.15 4.62
C SER A 217 9.25 -15.20 4.54
N ALA A 218 8.37 -15.25 5.55
CA ALA A 218 7.19 -14.38 5.62
C ALA A 218 7.27 -13.45 6.83
N LYS A 219 7.26 -12.14 6.58
CA LYS A 219 7.24 -11.13 7.65
C LYS A 219 5.83 -10.90 8.14
N ILE A 220 5.66 -11.03 9.46
CA ILE A 220 4.44 -10.68 10.18
C ILE A 220 4.72 -9.44 11.02
N VAL A 221 3.82 -8.47 10.96
CA VAL A 221 3.81 -7.30 11.85
C VAL A 221 2.53 -7.32 12.67
N ALA A 222 2.59 -6.87 13.91
CA ALA A 222 1.46 -6.82 14.81
C ALA A 222 1.54 -5.62 15.74
N SER A 223 0.40 -5.22 16.31
CA SER A 223 0.38 -4.27 17.42
C SER A 223 1.20 -4.82 18.59
N PRO A 224 1.93 -3.97 19.33
CA PRO A 224 2.65 -4.39 20.53
C PRO A 224 1.73 -4.88 21.67
N ARG A 225 0.42 -4.61 21.59
CA ARG A 225 -0.59 -5.05 22.57
C ARG A 225 -1.17 -6.43 22.26
N VAL A 226 -0.84 -7.01 21.10
CA VAL A 226 -1.26 -8.36 20.73
C VAL A 226 -0.59 -9.38 21.65
N ASP A 227 -1.34 -10.38 22.12
CA ASP A 227 -0.76 -11.57 22.74
C ASP A 227 -0.25 -12.54 21.66
N PRO A 228 1.07 -12.76 21.53
CA PRO A 228 1.61 -13.64 20.49
C PRO A 228 1.11 -15.08 20.58
N SER A 229 0.69 -15.57 21.76
CA SER A 229 0.16 -16.93 21.94
C SER A 229 -1.21 -17.14 21.29
N LEU A 230 -1.92 -16.05 21.00
CA LEU A 230 -3.20 -16.09 20.28
C LEU A 230 -3.01 -15.95 18.77
N LEU A 231 -1.82 -15.60 18.30
CA LEU A 231 -1.50 -15.56 16.88
C LEU A 231 -1.19 -16.96 16.35
N LYS A 232 -1.65 -17.22 15.13
CA LYS A 232 -1.37 -18.47 14.43
C LYS A 232 -1.18 -18.21 12.95
N ILE A 233 -0.06 -18.72 12.43
CA ILE A 233 0.31 -18.61 11.02
C ILE A 233 0.13 -19.99 10.37
N GLY A 234 -0.82 -20.08 9.46
CA GLY A 234 -1.00 -21.26 8.62
C GLY A 234 -0.19 -21.13 7.34
N VAL A 235 0.49 -22.19 6.92
CA VAL A 235 1.20 -22.24 5.63
C VAL A 235 0.68 -23.42 4.84
N LYS A 236 0.26 -23.18 3.59
CA LYS A 236 -0.15 -24.22 2.66
C LYS A 236 0.68 -24.08 1.39
N TYR A 237 1.28 -25.18 0.96
CA TYR A 237 2.10 -25.22 -0.25
C TYR A 237 1.96 -26.59 -0.90
N ALA A 238 2.30 -26.67 -2.18
CA ALA A 238 2.27 -27.92 -2.94
C ALA A 238 3.59 -28.05 -3.71
N PRO A 239 4.48 -28.96 -3.29
CA PRO A 239 5.57 -29.46 -4.12
C PRO A 239 5.02 -29.98 -5.45
N GLU A 240 5.72 -29.80 -6.58
CA GLU A 240 5.20 -30.13 -7.93
C GLU A 240 4.73 -31.59 -8.05
N THR A 241 5.33 -32.49 -7.27
CA THR A 241 5.11 -33.93 -7.33
C THR A 241 4.31 -34.49 -6.15
N GLN A 242 3.85 -33.64 -5.22
CA GLN A 242 3.23 -34.09 -3.97
C GLN A 242 1.86 -33.49 -3.70
N ARG A 243 1.13 -34.11 -2.75
CA ARG A 243 -0.12 -33.54 -2.23
C ARG A 243 0.18 -32.25 -1.47
N ALA A 244 -0.76 -31.30 -1.53
CA ALA A 244 -0.66 -30.05 -0.79
C ALA A 244 -0.43 -30.29 0.71
N MET A 245 0.70 -29.76 1.20
CA MET A 245 1.10 -29.77 2.60
C MET A 245 0.48 -28.59 3.34
N ARG A 246 0.26 -28.76 4.64
CA ARG A 246 -0.28 -27.73 5.53
C ARG A 246 0.47 -27.75 6.83
N LEU A 247 0.91 -26.58 7.26
CA LEU A 247 1.61 -26.35 8.51
C LEU A 247 0.88 -25.27 9.29
N SER A 248 1.10 -25.32 10.60
CA SER A 248 0.57 -24.36 11.54
C SER A 248 1.69 -24.00 12.49
N ILE A 249 1.99 -22.71 12.57
CA ILE A 249 3.05 -22.17 13.39
C ILE A 249 2.40 -21.29 14.45
N ASP A 250 2.72 -21.57 15.71
CA ASP A 250 2.27 -20.81 16.86
C ASP A 250 3.01 -19.48 16.92
N GLY A 251 2.28 -18.38 17.09
CA GLY A 251 2.86 -17.05 17.19
C GLY A 251 3.80 -16.91 18.39
N ALA A 252 3.58 -17.63 19.49
CA ALA A 252 4.47 -17.62 20.66
C ALA A 252 5.84 -18.26 20.38
N ALA A 253 5.96 -19.10 19.36
CA ALA A 253 7.23 -19.73 18.97
C ALA A 253 8.12 -18.81 18.12
N LEU A 254 7.61 -17.64 17.70
CA LEU A 254 8.33 -16.71 16.84
C LEU A 254 9.20 -15.73 17.64
N GLY A 255 10.34 -15.35 17.08
CA GLY A 255 11.19 -14.29 17.62
C GLY A 255 10.63 -12.91 17.30
N TRP A 256 9.76 -12.38 18.16
CA TRP A 256 9.20 -11.03 18.02
C TRP A 256 10.20 -9.96 18.42
N THR A 257 10.32 -8.93 17.59
CA THR A 257 11.21 -7.78 17.79
C THR A 257 10.43 -6.48 17.62
N ALA A 258 10.66 -5.50 18.49
CA ALA A 258 10.15 -4.15 18.31
C ALA A 258 10.73 -3.53 17.03
N GLN A 259 9.95 -2.66 16.39
CA GLN A 259 10.32 -1.93 15.18
C GLN A 259 10.27 -0.42 15.46
N ASP A 260 11.00 0.37 14.68
CA ASP A 260 11.08 1.83 14.86
C ASP A 260 9.73 2.55 14.72
N ASN A 261 8.75 1.91 14.07
CA ASN A 261 7.41 2.44 13.86
C ASN A 261 6.41 2.10 14.98
N GLY A 262 6.88 1.54 16.10
CA GLY A 262 6.03 1.18 17.25
C GLY A 262 5.38 -0.21 17.16
N LEU A 263 5.49 -0.90 16.02
CA LEU A 263 4.98 -2.26 15.86
C LEU A 263 5.97 -3.30 16.41
N ILE A 264 5.48 -4.52 16.61
CA ILE A 264 6.33 -5.71 16.74
C ILE A 264 6.31 -6.50 15.44
N ALA A 265 7.43 -7.14 15.10
CA ALA A 265 7.56 -7.96 13.91
C ALA A 265 8.23 -9.29 14.22
N ALA A 266 7.87 -10.32 13.46
CA ALA A 266 8.55 -11.59 13.45
C ALA A 266 8.64 -12.12 12.01
N ARG A 267 9.59 -13.01 11.76
CA ARG A 267 9.67 -13.76 10.50
C ARG A 267 9.33 -15.22 10.72
N VAL A 268 8.50 -15.73 9.81
CA VAL A 268 8.21 -17.15 9.67
C VAL A 268 9.15 -17.71 8.62
N GLU A 269 10.06 -18.57 9.07
CA GLU A 269 11.01 -19.28 8.22
C GLU A 269 10.58 -20.74 8.12
N GLN A 270 10.26 -21.21 6.92
CA GLN A 270 9.76 -22.57 6.71
C GLN A 270 10.32 -23.17 5.42
N ASP A 271 10.84 -24.39 5.53
CA ASP A 271 11.21 -25.19 4.35
C ASP A 271 9.94 -25.60 3.59
N VAL A 272 9.88 -25.23 2.32
CA VAL A 272 8.78 -25.50 1.39
C VAL A 272 9.24 -26.26 0.14
N GLY A 273 10.51 -26.69 0.12
CA GLY A 273 11.11 -27.47 -0.95
C GLY A 273 11.00 -26.80 -2.32
N ASP A 274 10.52 -27.54 -3.31
CA ASP A 274 10.34 -27.08 -4.69
C ASP A 274 9.00 -26.34 -4.91
N ALA A 275 8.28 -25.91 -3.88
CA ALA A 275 7.07 -25.12 -4.07
C ALA A 275 7.39 -23.70 -4.55
N ALA A 276 6.93 -23.33 -5.76
CA ALA A 276 7.10 -21.97 -6.28
C ALA A 276 6.14 -20.95 -5.63
N VAL A 277 5.07 -21.42 -4.97
CA VAL A 277 4.05 -20.57 -4.33
C VAL A 277 3.60 -21.19 -3.01
N CYS A 278 3.45 -20.34 -2.00
CA CYS A 278 2.83 -20.66 -0.71
C CYS A 278 1.60 -19.78 -0.48
N GLN A 279 0.60 -20.33 0.18
CA GLN A 279 -0.50 -19.57 0.77
C GLN A 279 -0.25 -19.45 2.27
N VAL A 280 -0.16 -18.21 2.76
CA VAL A 280 0.02 -17.89 4.17
C VAL A 280 -1.30 -17.37 4.72
N PHE A 281 -1.74 -17.94 5.83
CA PHE A 281 -2.94 -17.57 6.56
C PHE A 281 -2.52 -16.97 7.89
N LEU A 282 -3.07 -15.81 8.24
CA LEU A 282 -2.91 -15.21 9.55
C LEU A 282 -4.22 -15.31 10.30
N SER A 283 -4.13 -15.71 11.57
CA SER A 283 -5.27 -15.75 12.48
C SER A 283 -4.87 -15.24 13.87
N TYR A 284 -5.84 -14.68 14.58
CA TYR A 284 -5.68 -14.16 15.94
C TYR A 284 -6.89 -14.58 16.78
N ALA A 285 -6.63 -15.17 17.94
CA ALA A 285 -7.64 -15.71 18.86
C ALA A 285 -8.66 -16.64 18.16
N GLY A 286 -8.16 -17.50 17.26
CA GLY A 286 -9.00 -18.42 16.49
C GLY A 286 -9.77 -17.79 15.33
N HIS A 287 -9.71 -16.47 15.14
CA HIS A 287 -10.35 -15.77 14.03
C HIS A 287 -9.37 -15.52 12.88
N HIS A 288 -9.79 -15.82 11.66
CA HIS A 288 -9.02 -15.48 10.45
C HIS A 288 -8.83 -13.96 10.36
N VAL A 289 -7.62 -13.52 10.01
CA VAL A 289 -7.26 -12.11 9.80
C VAL A 289 -7.01 -11.86 8.31
N SER A 290 -6.16 -12.66 7.68
CA SER A 290 -5.82 -12.51 6.26
C SER A 290 -5.30 -13.81 5.65
N ARG A 291 -5.33 -13.86 4.31
CA ARG A 291 -4.72 -14.93 3.52
C ARG A 291 -3.97 -14.36 2.32
N TRP A 292 -2.71 -14.70 2.15
CA TRP A 292 -1.90 -14.15 1.06
C TRP A 292 -1.16 -15.24 0.30
N TRP A 293 -0.88 -14.96 -0.97
CA TRP A 293 -0.02 -15.80 -1.80
C TRP A 293 1.37 -15.18 -1.83
N ILE A 294 2.38 -15.94 -1.42
CA ILE A 294 3.80 -15.57 -1.46
C ILE A 294 4.48 -16.50 -2.45
N GLY A 295 5.21 -15.91 -3.40
CA GLY A 295 5.83 -16.63 -4.50
C GLY A 295 7.35 -16.57 -4.46
N ASP A 296 7.97 -17.51 -5.15
CA ASP A 296 9.38 -17.50 -5.48
C ASP A 296 9.61 -16.57 -6.68
N PRO A 297 10.28 -15.43 -6.50
CA PRO A 297 10.52 -14.47 -7.57
C PRO A 297 11.46 -15.02 -8.66
N THR A 298 12.27 -16.03 -8.35
CA THR A 298 13.21 -16.65 -9.29
C THR A 298 12.56 -17.76 -10.12
N ARG A 299 11.38 -18.25 -9.72
CA ARG A 299 10.68 -19.35 -10.41
C ARG A 299 9.33 -18.96 -10.99
N LEU A 300 8.75 -17.85 -10.54
CA LEU A 300 7.51 -17.32 -11.09
C LEU A 300 7.79 -16.13 -12.00
N PRO A 301 7.14 -16.08 -13.18
CA PRO A 301 7.21 -14.88 -14.00
C PRO A 301 6.52 -13.72 -13.27
N SER A 302 7.01 -12.50 -13.53
CA SER A 302 6.26 -11.30 -13.13
C SER A 302 4.89 -11.28 -13.82
N GLN A 303 3.91 -10.57 -13.25
CA GLN A 303 2.60 -10.42 -13.90
C GLN A 303 2.73 -9.79 -15.30
N ARG A 304 3.66 -8.85 -15.47
CA ARG A 304 3.93 -8.17 -16.72
C ARG A 304 4.55 -9.13 -17.75
N SER A 305 5.53 -9.92 -17.34
CA SER A 305 6.17 -10.93 -18.20
C SER A 305 5.18 -12.03 -18.58
N ALA A 306 4.31 -12.46 -17.66
CA ALA A 306 3.25 -13.42 -17.95
C ALA A 306 2.18 -12.87 -18.93
N PHE A 307 1.89 -11.57 -18.85
CA PHE A 307 1.02 -10.87 -19.80
C PHE A 307 1.68 -10.75 -21.18
N LEU A 308 2.94 -10.30 -21.25
CA LEU A 308 3.68 -10.21 -22.51
C LEU A 308 3.87 -11.58 -23.15
N ALA A 309 4.06 -12.64 -22.36
CA ALA A 309 4.16 -14.01 -22.85
C ALA A 309 2.90 -14.49 -23.61
N GLN A 310 1.76 -13.80 -23.50
CA GLN A 310 0.57 -14.06 -24.32
C GLN A 310 0.76 -13.64 -25.78
N PHE A 311 1.68 -12.70 -26.07
CA PHE A 311 1.92 -12.12 -27.39
C PHE A 311 3.31 -12.43 -27.93
N ASP A 312 4.29 -12.54 -27.04
CA ASP A 312 5.65 -12.93 -27.32
C ASP A 312 6.04 -14.05 -26.36
N LYS A 313 5.73 -15.29 -26.74
CA LYS A 313 6.05 -16.47 -25.95
C LYS A 313 7.52 -16.38 -25.56
N ASP A 314 7.78 -16.54 -24.27
CA ASP A 314 9.14 -16.70 -23.79
C ASP A 314 10.01 -15.42 -23.99
N LEU A 315 9.37 -14.29 -24.32
CA LEU A 315 9.97 -12.97 -24.65
C LEU A 315 11.05 -13.06 -25.74
N THR A 316 10.87 -13.99 -26.69
CA THR A 316 11.88 -14.33 -27.68
C THR A 316 12.05 -13.21 -28.71
N LYS A 317 10.93 -12.63 -29.19
CA LYS A 317 10.98 -11.53 -30.16
C LYS A 317 11.54 -10.27 -29.53
N LEU A 318 11.16 -9.96 -28.28
CA LEU A 318 11.68 -8.82 -27.53
C LEU A 318 13.20 -8.93 -27.35
N ARG A 319 13.69 -10.14 -27.02
CA ARG A 319 15.12 -10.43 -26.98
C ARG A 319 15.79 -10.25 -28.35
N GLU A 320 15.20 -10.80 -29.40
CA GLU A 320 15.72 -10.68 -30.76
C GLU A 320 15.81 -9.22 -31.22
N GLU A 321 14.78 -8.41 -30.94
CA GLU A 321 14.76 -6.97 -31.26
C GLU A 321 15.79 -6.18 -30.45
N LEU A 322 15.96 -6.49 -29.16
CA LEU A 322 16.97 -5.87 -28.31
C LEU A 322 18.38 -6.12 -28.85
N LEU A 323 18.67 -7.35 -29.25
CA LEU A 323 20.01 -7.78 -29.67
C LEU A 323 20.26 -7.63 -31.18
N SER A 324 19.23 -7.41 -31.99
CA SER A 324 19.35 -7.25 -33.43
C SER A 324 20.23 -6.05 -33.79
N ARG A 325 21.22 -6.27 -34.65
CA ARG A 325 22.05 -5.19 -35.23
C ARG A 325 21.40 -4.53 -36.44
N GLU A 326 20.28 -5.06 -36.93
CA GLU A 326 19.56 -4.49 -38.06
C GLU A 326 18.68 -3.31 -37.60
N SER A 327 18.65 -2.23 -38.38
CA SER A 327 17.79 -1.07 -38.12
C SER A 327 16.34 -1.25 -38.59
N ARG A 328 15.94 -2.48 -38.93
CA ARG A 328 14.57 -2.80 -39.36
C ARG A 328 13.73 -3.15 -38.14
N GLY A 329 12.94 -2.20 -37.65
CA GLY A 329 12.07 -2.40 -36.50
C GLY A 329 11.80 -1.12 -35.72
N HIS A 330 11.41 -1.29 -34.46
CA HIS A 330 11.26 -0.18 -33.52
C HIS A 330 12.61 0.42 -33.13
N PRO A 331 12.65 1.72 -32.75
CA PRO A 331 13.88 2.34 -32.22
C PRO A 331 14.43 1.54 -31.04
N PHE A 332 15.76 1.39 -30.99
CA PHE A 332 16.44 0.60 -29.96
C PHE A 332 16.12 1.09 -28.55
N GLU A 333 16.06 2.42 -28.37
CA GLU A 333 15.73 3.09 -27.12
C GLU A 333 14.37 2.62 -26.58
N ARG A 334 13.38 2.46 -27.48
CA ARG A 334 12.03 2.05 -27.11
C ARG A 334 11.97 0.59 -26.69
N VAL A 335 12.69 -0.27 -27.40
CA VAL A 335 12.82 -1.70 -27.06
C VAL A 335 13.54 -1.86 -25.73
N LEU A 336 14.61 -1.08 -25.52
CA LEU A 336 15.37 -1.07 -24.28
C LEU A 336 14.53 -0.58 -23.08
N ALA A 337 13.73 0.48 -23.26
CA ALA A 337 12.83 0.95 -22.20
C ALA A 337 11.85 -0.15 -21.76
N LEU A 338 11.24 -0.87 -22.71
CA LEU A 338 10.35 -2.00 -22.40
C LEU A 338 11.08 -3.14 -21.68
N VAL A 339 12.32 -3.45 -22.08
CA VAL A 339 13.17 -4.44 -21.39
C VAL A 339 13.48 -4.00 -19.96
N LEU A 340 13.82 -2.73 -19.72
CA LEU A 340 14.07 -2.22 -18.38
C LEU A 340 12.81 -2.24 -17.51
N GLU A 341 11.64 -1.91 -18.07
CA GLU A 341 10.37 -2.07 -17.38
C GLU A 341 10.11 -3.54 -17.01
N GLU A 342 10.34 -4.50 -17.91
CA GLU A 342 10.22 -5.93 -17.60
C GLU A 342 11.17 -6.38 -16.48
N LEU A 343 12.37 -5.80 -16.42
CA LEU A 343 13.33 -6.05 -15.36
C LEU A 343 12.96 -5.39 -14.01
N GLY A 344 11.86 -4.63 -13.96
CA GLY A 344 11.30 -4.05 -12.75
C GLY A 344 11.68 -2.60 -12.48
N PHE A 345 12.34 -1.92 -13.42
CA PHE A 345 12.55 -0.48 -13.34
C PHE A 345 11.26 0.29 -13.67
N ASP A 346 11.15 1.51 -13.14
CA ASP A 346 10.17 2.50 -13.62
C ASP A 346 10.85 3.36 -14.67
N CYS A 347 10.31 3.41 -15.89
CA CYS A 347 10.99 4.03 -17.04
C CYS A 347 10.12 5.08 -17.73
N MET A 348 10.77 6.13 -18.22
CA MET A 348 10.18 7.07 -19.15
C MET A 348 11.03 7.09 -20.42
N TYR A 349 10.45 6.65 -21.54
CA TYR A 349 11.04 6.85 -22.86
C TYR A 349 10.77 8.28 -23.34
N LEU A 350 11.84 9.05 -23.57
CA LEU A 350 11.74 10.49 -23.87
C LEU A 350 12.24 10.83 -25.30
N GLY A 351 12.91 9.90 -25.97
CA GLY A 351 13.59 10.14 -27.26
C GLY A 351 12.69 10.62 -28.42
N GLU A 352 11.38 10.36 -28.37
CA GLU A 352 10.41 10.78 -29.41
C GLU A 352 9.58 12.03 -29.03
N VAL A 353 9.78 12.59 -27.83
CA VAL A 353 8.99 13.73 -27.35
C VAL A 353 9.58 15.03 -27.90
N SER A 354 8.89 15.63 -28.88
CA SER A 354 9.40 16.75 -29.70
C SER A 354 9.89 17.99 -28.95
N HIS A 355 9.37 18.26 -27.75
CA HIS A 355 9.77 19.40 -26.91
C HIS A 355 10.81 19.04 -25.84
N LEU A 356 11.24 17.77 -25.78
CA LEU A 356 12.21 17.24 -24.82
C LEU A 356 13.51 16.77 -25.50
N GLN A 357 13.91 17.37 -26.63
CA GLN A 357 15.13 16.97 -27.36
C GLN A 357 16.43 17.08 -26.54
N GLU A 358 16.43 17.90 -25.49
CA GLU A 358 17.55 18.05 -24.55
C GLU A 358 17.53 17.04 -23.40
N ALA A 359 16.44 16.28 -23.26
CA ALA A 359 16.31 15.21 -22.28
C ALA A 359 17.18 13.99 -22.67
N PRO A 360 17.48 13.10 -21.71
CA PRO A 360 18.07 11.81 -22.04
C PRO A 360 17.11 10.95 -22.86
N ASP A 361 17.61 9.93 -23.56
CA ASP A 361 16.77 8.98 -24.30
C ASP A 361 15.77 8.25 -23.36
N ILE A 362 16.26 7.82 -22.20
CA ILE A 362 15.46 7.11 -21.19
C ILE A 362 15.82 7.64 -19.78
N TYR A 363 14.79 7.94 -18.99
CA TYR A 363 14.87 8.05 -17.54
C TYR A 363 14.47 6.72 -16.92
N CYS A 364 15.25 6.22 -15.96
CA CYS A 364 15.03 4.91 -15.36
C CYS A 364 15.23 4.99 -13.84
N GLU A 365 14.26 4.52 -13.07
CA GLU A 365 14.24 4.59 -11.61
C GLU A 365 14.08 3.18 -10.97
N THR A 366 14.85 2.94 -9.91
CA THR A 366 14.77 1.72 -9.09
C THR A 366 13.70 1.83 -8.01
N PRO A 367 13.20 0.72 -7.43
CA PRO A 367 12.29 0.75 -6.29
C PRO A 367 12.78 1.57 -5.08
N THR A 368 14.10 1.67 -4.86
CA THR A 368 14.68 2.54 -3.81
C THR A 368 14.90 4.00 -4.23
N ARG A 369 14.31 4.41 -5.36
CA ARG A 369 14.35 5.78 -5.92
C ARG A 369 15.73 6.26 -6.36
N ARG A 370 16.59 5.35 -6.81
CA ARG A 370 17.85 5.68 -7.48
C ARG A 370 17.66 5.74 -8.98
N ILE A 371 18.31 6.70 -9.64
CA ILE A 371 18.04 7.06 -11.03
C ILE A 371 19.25 6.76 -11.92
N ALA A 372 18.96 6.07 -13.02
CA ALA A 372 19.84 5.90 -14.17
C ALA A 372 19.34 6.80 -15.33
N VAL A 373 20.21 7.69 -15.79
CA VAL A 373 20.01 8.54 -16.96
C VAL A 373 20.66 7.85 -18.14
N ILE A 374 19.87 7.41 -19.11
CA ILE A 374 20.35 6.50 -20.16
C ILE A 374 20.38 7.21 -21.51
N GLU A 375 21.51 7.08 -22.20
CA GLU A 375 21.67 7.39 -23.62
C GLU A 375 21.93 6.10 -24.40
N CYS A 376 21.36 6.00 -25.60
CA CYS A 376 21.60 4.88 -26.49
C CYS A 376 22.52 5.29 -27.64
N ALA A 377 23.60 4.54 -27.89
CA ALA A 377 24.48 4.78 -29.03
C ALA A 377 24.24 3.74 -30.14
N ALA A 378 23.80 4.22 -31.31
CA ALA A 378 23.65 3.42 -32.53
C ALA A 378 24.95 3.25 -33.33
N ALA A 379 25.97 4.08 -33.08
CA ALA A 379 27.27 4.02 -33.78
C ALA A 379 28.44 4.37 -32.84
N VAL A 380 29.52 3.57 -32.92
CA VAL A 380 30.76 3.72 -32.12
C VAL A 380 31.37 5.11 -32.28
N THR A 381 31.32 5.68 -33.50
CA THR A 381 31.98 6.94 -33.86
C THR A 381 31.46 8.15 -33.10
N ASN A 382 30.26 8.08 -32.52
CA ASN A 382 29.64 9.21 -31.82
C ASN A 382 29.71 9.06 -30.29
N SER A 383 30.40 8.02 -29.79
CA SER A 383 30.37 7.69 -28.35
C SER A 383 31.00 8.77 -27.48
N SER A 384 32.11 9.39 -27.89
CA SER A 384 32.76 10.47 -27.10
C SER A 384 31.87 11.73 -26.99
N GLU A 385 31.23 12.14 -28.09
CA GLU A 385 30.28 13.27 -28.07
C GLU A 385 29.07 12.96 -27.19
N LYS A 386 28.53 11.73 -27.30
CA LYS A 386 27.40 11.28 -26.46
C LYS A 386 27.78 11.19 -24.98
N LEU A 387 28.97 10.72 -24.63
CA LEU A 387 29.45 10.67 -23.25
C LEU A 387 29.53 12.07 -22.63
N SER A 388 30.07 13.04 -23.37
CA SER A 388 30.12 14.44 -22.92
C SER A 388 28.72 15.03 -22.70
N LYS A 389 27.80 14.83 -23.65
CA LYS A 389 26.39 15.26 -23.52
C LYS A 389 25.67 14.59 -22.36
N LEU A 390 25.85 13.28 -22.18
CA LEU A 390 25.30 12.52 -21.06
C LEU A 390 25.81 13.08 -19.72
N HIS A 391 27.12 13.32 -19.60
CA HIS A 391 27.70 13.92 -18.41
C HIS A 391 27.07 15.29 -18.10
N GLN A 392 26.92 16.15 -19.10
CA GLN A 392 26.25 17.46 -18.94
C GLN A 392 24.79 17.31 -18.51
N ARG A 393 24.03 16.37 -19.09
CA ARG A 393 22.64 16.07 -18.73
C ARG A 393 22.54 15.60 -17.27
N VAL A 394 23.40 14.68 -16.85
CA VAL A 394 23.46 14.19 -15.46
C VAL A 394 23.73 15.34 -14.49
N LEU A 395 24.71 16.20 -14.77
CA LEU A 395 25.01 17.35 -13.92
C LEU A 395 23.83 18.33 -13.85
N ARG A 396 23.17 18.60 -14.98
CA ARG A 396 21.98 19.45 -15.03
C ARG A 396 20.84 18.90 -14.17
N ILE A 397 20.59 17.58 -14.23
CA ILE A 397 19.57 16.91 -13.42
C ILE A 397 19.91 17.00 -11.93
N LYS A 398 21.15 16.64 -11.54
CA LYS A 398 21.61 16.74 -10.13
C LYS A 398 21.44 18.15 -9.57
N ASN A 399 21.84 19.16 -10.33
CA ASN A 399 21.71 20.56 -9.92
C ASN A 399 20.24 20.99 -9.81
N GLY A 400 19.38 20.59 -10.76
CA GLY A 400 17.94 20.86 -10.70
C GLY A 400 17.25 20.16 -9.53
N PHE A 401 17.65 18.95 -9.19
CA PHE A 401 17.11 18.22 -8.04
C PHE A 401 17.52 18.86 -6.73
N ALA A 402 18.77 19.30 -6.61
CA ALA A 402 19.23 20.02 -5.43
C ALA A 402 18.40 21.29 -5.15
N THR A 403 18.02 22.05 -6.19
CA THR A 403 17.17 23.24 -6.02
C THR A 403 15.71 22.91 -5.67
N GLN A 404 15.26 21.69 -5.98
CA GLN A 404 13.91 21.19 -5.70
C GLN A 404 13.81 20.36 -4.41
N ARG A 405 14.83 20.40 -3.53
CA ARG A 405 14.91 19.60 -2.29
C ARG A 405 14.95 18.08 -2.52
N LEU A 406 15.45 17.65 -3.69
CA LEU A 406 15.71 16.26 -4.06
C LEU A 406 17.22 15.96 -4.13
N GLY A 407 18.06 16.76 -3.47
CA GLY A 407 19.52 16.64 -3.53
C GLY A 407 20.08 15.34 -2.93
N ASN A 408 19.28 14.58 -2.19
CA ASN A 408 19.62 13.27 -1.64
C ASN A 408 19.39 12.11 -2.62
N VAL A 409 18.78 12.37 -3.79
CA VAL A 409 18.51 11.34 -4.79
C VAL A 409 19.80 11.00 -5.57
N HIS A 410 20.12 9.71 -5.66
CA HIS A 410 21.27 9.24 -6.43
C HIS A 410 20.94 9.24 -7.92
N VAL A 411 21.74 9.97 -8.71
CA VAL A 411 21.60 10.06 -10.17
C VAL A 411 22.92 9.67 -10.81
N SER A 412 22.88 8.73 -11.76
CA SER A 412 24.07 8.27 -12.48
C SER A 412 23.76 8.10 -13.96
N GLY A 413 24.73 8.34 -14.84
CA GLY A 413 24.53 8.22 -16.28
C GLY A 413 25.09 6.92 -16.85
N VAL A 414 24.35 6.33 -17.80
CA VAL A 414 24.71 5.08 -18.48
C VAL A 414 24.60 5.27 -19.99
N LEU A 415 25.68 4.98 -20.72
CA LEU A 415 25.65 4.85 -22.17
C LEU A 415 25.41 3.38 -22.53
N ILE A 416 24.34 3.08 -23.23
CA ILE A 416 23.99 1.71 -23.64
C ILE A 416 24.14 1.56 -25.15
N THR A 417 24.78 0.48 -25.60
CA THR A 417 25.05 0.26 -27.01
C THR A 417 25.09 -1.21 -27.43
N LYS A 418 24.77 -1.47 -28.71
CA LYS A 418 24.84 -2.81 -29.34
C LYS A 418 26.26 -3.19 -29.82
N HIS A 419 27.27 -2.39 -29.47
CA HIS A 419 28.68 -2.63 -29.79
C HIS A 419 29.32 -3.64 -28.84
N GLY A 420 30.21 -4.48 -29.37
CA GLY A 420 30.95 -5.47 -28.58
C GLY A 420 32.03 -4.83 -27.70
N ASP A 421 32.57 -5.60 -26.76
CA ASP A 421 33.50 -5.08 -25.75
C ASP A 421 34.76 -4.44 -26.38
N ALA A 422 35.31 -5.02 -27.45
CA ALA A 422 36.46 -4.46 -28.17
C ALA A 422 36.16 -3.10 -28.86
N GLU A 423 34.91 -2.86 -29.25
CA GLU A 423 34.48 -1.63 -29.89
C GLU A 423 34.29 -0.49 -28.88
N ILE A 424 33.96 -0.82 -27.62
CA ILE A 424 33.75 0.15 -26.55
C ILE A 424 34.99 0.40 -25.68
N GLU A 425 35.98 -0.50 -25.70
CA GLU A 425 37.24 -0.39 -24.94
C GLU A 425 37.90 0.99 -25.03
N PRO A 426 37.98 1.66 -26.20
CA PRO A 426 38.62 2.97 -26.30
C PRO A 426 37.93 4.08 -25.47
N PHE A 427 36.69 3.87 -25.04
CA PHE A 427 35.90 4.86 -24.32
C PHE A 427 35.81 4.59 -22.82
N ILE A 428 36.36 3.48 -22.32
CA ILE A 428 36.26 3.10 -20.89
C ILE A 428 36.91 4.17 -20.01
N GLU A 429 38.15 4.57 -20.32
CA GLU A 429 38.88 5.57 -19.54
C GLU A 429 38.15 6.93 -19.51
N GLU A 430 37.58 7.35 -20.64
CA GLU A 430 36.78 8.59 -20.71
C GLU A 430 35.48 8.48 -19.90
N THR A 431 34.82 7.33 -19.97
CA THR A 431 33.57 7.03 -19.24
C THR A 431 33.81 7.07 -17.72
N GLU A 432 34.89 6.43 -17.25
CA GLU A 432 35.30 6.44 -15.84
C GLU A 432 35.64 7.85 -15.36
N ARG A 433 36.38 8.62 -16.16
CA ARG A 433 36.71 10.02 -15.84
C ARG A 433 35.46 10.89 -15.64
N PHE A 434 34.38 10.62 -16.37
CA PHE A 434 33.10 11.32 -16.20
C PHE A 434 32.21 10.75 -15.09
N GLY A 435 32.62 9.66 -14.42
CA GLY A 435 31.81 8.97 -13.43
C GLY A 435 30.54 8.35 -14.02
N LEU A 436 30.61 7.92 -15.28
CA LEU A 436 29.51 7.29 -16.02
C LEU A 436 29.77 5.78 -16.14
N CYS A 437 28.81 5.06 -16.70
CA CYS A 437 28.96 3.64 -17.07
C CYS A 437 28.69 3.44 -18.57
N ILE A 438 29.33 2.45 -19.18
CA ILE A 438 29.08 2.03 -20.57
C ILE A 438 28.72 0.54 -20.60
N VAL A 439 27.59 0.22 -21.23
CA VAL A 439 27.04 -1.13 -21.34
C VAL A 439 27.05 -1.55 -22.81
N GLY A 440 27.88 -2.55 -23.12
CA GLY A 440 27.97 -3.12 -24.46
C GLY A 440 27.09 -4.36 -24.66
N LEU A 441 27.25 -4.98 -25.82
CA LEU A 441 26.45 -6.11 -26.28
C LEU A 441 26.52 -7.33 -25.35
N SER A 442 27.69 -7.61 -24.75
CA SER A 442 27.88 -8.74 -23.84
C SER A 442 26.99 -8.62 -22.59
N ALA A 443 26.95 -7.43 -21.99
CA ALA A 443 26.07 -7.12 -20.86
C ALA A 443 24.59 -7.11 -21.27
N LEU A 444 24.26 -6.51 -22.41
CA LEU A 444 22.88 -6.53 -22.95
C LEU A 444 22.37 -7.95 -23.18
N THR A 445 23.23 -8.85 -23.65
CA THR A 445 22.87 -10.26 -23.86
C THR A 445 22.47 -10.93 -22.53
N ARG A 446 23.25 -10.70 -21.46
CA ARG A 446 22.93 -11.22 -20.13
C ARG A 446 21.67 -10.61 -19.52
N LEU A 447 21.43 -9.32 -19.73
CA LEU A 447 20.16 -8.70 -19.35
C LEU A 447 18.98 -9.37 -20.09
N ALA A 448 19.14 -9.66 -21.38
CA ALA A 448 18.13 -10.33 -22.18
C ALA A 448 17.87 -11.79 -21.75
N ASP A 449 18.89 -12.49 -21.22
CA ASP A 449 18.74 -13.80 -20.59
C ASP A 449 17.87 -13.75 -19.32
N GLY A 450 17.85 -12.61 -18.64
CA GLY A 450 17.10 -12.39 -17.39
C GLY A 450 15.63 -12.04 -17.53
N LEU A 451 15.13 -11.73 -18.73
CA LEU A 451 13.79 -11.16 -18.97
C LEU A 451 12.61 -11.99 -18.42
N ARG A 452 12.81 -13.27 -18.09
CA ARG A 452 11.76 -14.16 -17.56
C ARG A 452 11.70 -14.24 -16.04
N PHE A 453 12.73 -13.75 -15.37
CA PHE A 453 12.92 -13.90 -13.94
C PHE A 453 12.81 -12.55 -13.26
N LYS A 454 12.39 -12.52 -11.99
CA LYS A 454 12.42 -11.28 -11.22
C LYS A 454 13.87 -10.93 -10.92
N VAL A 455 14.39 -9.99 -11.69
CA VAL A 455 15.66 -9.35 -11.42
C VAL A 455 15.45 -8.24 -10.38
N GLN A 456 16.47 -7.96 -9.55
CA GLN A 456 16.41 -6.86 -8.58
C GLN A 456 17.01 -5.60 -9.25
N PRO A 457 16.18 -4.59 -9.62
CA PRO A 457 16.67 -3.38 -10.31
C PRO A 457 17.76 -2.65 -9.51
N ASP A 458 17.59 -2.66 -8.19
CA ASP A 458 18.54 -2.13 -7.23
C ASP A 458 19.91 -2.81 -7.31
N ALA A 459 19.94 -4.13 -7.39
CA ALA A 459 21.21 -4.87 -7.53
C ALA A 459 21.87 -4.62 -8.89
N LEU A 460 21.08 -4.55 -9.98
CA LEU A 460 21.60 -4.19 -11.30
C LEU A 460 22.19 -2.78 -11.31
N TYR A 461 21.53 -1.84 -10.64
CA TYR A 461 22.02 -0.48 -10.48
C TYR A 461 23.35 -0.47 -9.71
N ASP A 462 23.45 -1.21 -8.62
CA ASP A 462 24.69 -1.32 -7.85
C ASP A 462 25.83 -1.94 -8.66
N GLU A 463 25.56 -2.98 -9.47
CA GLU A 463 26.55 -3.59 -10.36
C GLU A 463 27.11 -2.60 -11.39
N LEU A 464 26.30 -1.67 -11.92
CA LEU A 464 26.73 -0.67 -12.90
C LEU A 464 27.75 0.34 -12.34
N PHE A 465 27.72 0.59 -11.03
CA PHE A 465 28.50 1.65 -10.38
C PHE A 465 29.42 1.15 -9.26
N THR A 466 29.60 -0.18 -9.16
CA THR A 466 30.63 -0.79 -8.33
C THR A 466 32.01 -0.53 -8.97
N PRO A 467 33.07 -0.16 -8.20
CA PRO A 467 34.38 0.12 -8.76
C PRO A 467 34.95 -1.09 -9.53
N VAL A 468 35.47 -0.83 -10.73
CA VAL A 468 36.21 -1.79 -11.57
C VAL A 468 35.36 -2.95 -12.10
N ARG A 469 34.49 -2.68 -13.08
CA ARG A 469 33.90 -3.73 -13.92
C ARG A 469 33.89 -3.33 -15.39
N ARG A 470 34.37 -4.22 -16.24
CA ARG A 470 34.18 -4.09 -17.69
C ARG A 470 32.74 -4.46 -18.03
N SER A 471 32.24 -3.98 -19.17
CA SER A 471 30.96 -4.41 -19.74
C SER A 471 30.83 -5.94 -19.76
N SER A 472 31.91 -6.68 -20.03
CA SER A 472 31.96 -8.15 -20.00
C SER A 472 31.62 -8.78 -18.64
N ASP A 473 31.69 -8.04 -17.54
CA ASP A 473 31.58 -8.54 -16.16
C ASP A 473 30.26 -8.14 -15.49
N LEU A 474 29.46 -7.30 -16.14
CA LEU A 474 28.17 -6.83 -15.61
C LEU A 474 27.09 -7.91 -15.73
N PHE A 475 26.23 -8.08 -14.74
CA PHE A 475 25.03 -8.94 -14.82
C PHE A 475 25.35 -10.43 -14.98
N ALA A 476 26.51 -10.89 -14.51
CA ALA A 476 26.93 -12.29 -14.59
C ALA A 476 25.99 -13.26 -13.87
N GLN A 477 25.21 -12.76 -12.90
CA GLN A 477 24.24 -13.52 -12.11
C GLN A 477 22.81 -13.43 -12.66
N VAL A 478 22.58 -12.66 -13.73
CA VAL A 478 21.27 -12.53 -14.34
C VAL A 478 20.97 -13.77 -15.18
N GLY A 479 19.86 -14.46 -14.87
CA GLY A 479 19.45 -15.68 -15.57
C GLY A 479 20.17 -16.97 -15.13
N SER A 480 21.15 -16.89 -14.22
CA SER A 480 21.65 -18.08 -13.53
C SER A 480 20.66 -18.46 -12.43
N ALA A 481 20.01 -19.60 -12.55
CA ALA A 481 19.34 -20.22 -11.40
C ALA A 481 20.41 -20.55 -10.36
N SER A 482 20.48 -19.73 -9.30
CA SER A 482 21.08 -20.13 -8.02
C SER A 482 19.95 -20.57 -7.11
#